data_AF-A0A958Z260-F1
#
_entry.id   AF-A0A958Z260-F1
#
_cell.length_a   1.000
_cell.length_b   1.000
_cell.length_c   1.000
_cell.angle_alpha   90.00
_cell.angle_beta   90.00
_cell.angle_gamma   90.00
#
_symmetry.space_group_name_H-M   'P 1'
#
loop_
_entity.id
_entity.type
_entity.pdbx_description
1 polymer ?
#
loop_
_entity_poly.entity_id
_entity_poly.type
_entity_poly.pdbx_seq_one_letter_code
_entity_poly.pdbx_strand_id
1 'polypeptide(L)'
;MPEENESFRDSIGTINKEGKRAWVYPKKPSGKFYEYRKYVSYFLLAFLFAAPFIKINGNQFLLFNVLERRFNIFGFPFWPQDFYLFVIMMIIGVVFIIFFTAAFGRIFCGWICPQTIFMEMVFRRIEYWIEGDRNKQRKLDSQEWNAEKIKKRALKWFIFLIISFLIANIFLAYLIGSDKLLSYITENPLDHLGTLFPLIIFTAVFYFVFAWFREQVCIIACPYGRLQSVLLDNKSIVVAYDHKRGEGENGRKKFRKNEDRAALGHGDCIDCLQCVHVCPTGIDIRNGTQLECVNCTACIDECDHIMESINLPKGLIRYASEDEIEKKEKFKLTARMKGY
;
A
#
# COMPACT_ATOMS: atom_id res chain seq x y z
N MET A 1 11.40 -26.39 21.02
CA MET A 1 11.16 -25.24 20.13
C MET A 1 12.48 -25.01 19.40
N PRO A 2 12.61 -25.27 18.09
CA PRO A 2 13.90 -25.07 17.44
C PRO A 2 14.09 -23.56 17.17
N GLU A 3 15.17 -23.02 17.73
CA GLU A 3 15.61 -21.62 17.73
C GLU A 3 16.13 -21.10 16.37
N GLU A 4 15.94 -21.81 15.26
CA GLU A 4 16.55 -21.44 13.96
C GLU A 4 15.81 -20.34 13.17
N ASN A 5 14.65 -19.87 13.64
CA ASN A 5 13.82 -18.92 12.90
C ASN A 5 13.82 -17.49 13.48
N GLU A 6 14.73 -17.06 14.36
CA GLU A 6 14.69 -15.67 14.85
C GLU A 6 15.17 -14.62 13.83
N SER A 7 15.83 -15.05 12.74
CA SER A 7 16.38 -14.17 11.69
C SER A 7 15.36 -13.23 11.03
N PHE A 8 14.06 -13.53 11.04
CA PHE A 8 13.05 -12.66 10.44
C PHE A 8 12.69 -11.45 11.31
N ARG A 9 13.01 -11.48 12.61
CA ARG A 9 12.83 -10.33 13.52
C ARG A 9 14.02 -9.38 13.49
N ASP A 10 15.19 -9.89 13.15
CA ASP A 10 16.45 -9.13 13.18
C ASP A 10 16.76 -8.40 11.86
N SER A 11 16.00 -8.64 10.79
CA SER A 11 16.22 -7.99 9.50
C SER A 11 14.93 -7.60 8.78
N ILE A 12 14.91 -6.38 8.25
CA ILE A 12 13.82 -5.86 7.42
C ILE A 12 13.84 -6.62 6.09
N GLY A 13 12.68 -7.09 5.61
CA GLY A 13 12.56 -7.89 4.38
C GLY A 13 13.14 -7.24 3.10
N THR A 14 13.43 -5.95 3.13
CA THR A 14 14.04 -5.17 2.05
C THR A 14 15.53 -4.89 2.25
N ILE A 15 16.18 -5.51 3.23
CA ILE A 15 17.62 -5.40 3.51
C ILE A 15 18.23 -6.81 3.43
N ASN A 16 19.32 -6.95 2.69
CA ASN A 16 20.04 -8.21 2.60
C ASN A 16 20.92 -8.46 3.84
N LYS A 17 21.52 -9.65 3.97
CA LYS A 17 22.39 -10.00 5.11
C LYS A 17 23.62 -9.09 5.27
N GLU A 18 23.96 -8.31 4.25
CA GLU A 18 25.10 -7.37 4.22
C GLU A 18 24.68 -5.92 4.54
N GLY A 19 23.41 -5.68 4.87
CA GLY A 19 22.88 -4.34 5.14
C GLY A 19 22.54 -3.52 3.89
N LYS A 20 22.65 -4.08 2.68
CA LYS A 20 22.31 -3.43 1.41
C LYS A 20 20.85 -3.64 1.04
N ARG A 21 20.30 -2.73 0.25
CA ARG A 21 18.91 -2.81 -0.22
C ARG A 21 18.66 -4.07 -1.07
N ALA A 22 17.67 -4.86 -0.67
CA ALA A 22 17.10 -5.94 -1.47
C ALA A 22 15.88 -5.41 -2.25
N TRP A 23 15.98 -5.42 -3.58
CA TRP A 23 14.88 -5.00 -4.46
C TRP A 23 13.75 -6.04 -4.47
N VAL A 24 12.52 -5.58 -4.21
CA VAL A 24 11.32 -6.41 -4.23
C VAL A 24 10.68 -6.34 -5.62
N TYR A 25 10.45 -7.51 -6.22
CA TYR A 25 9.79 -7.68 -7.51
C TYR A 25 8.47 -8.44 -7.34
N PRO A 26 7.40 -7.81 -6.87
CA PRO A 26 6.17 -8.52 -6.53
C PRO A 26 5.46 -9.03 -7.79
N LYS A 27 4.94 -10.25 -7.72
CA LYS A 27 4.08 -10.84 -8.74
C LYS A 27 2.82 -10.01 -8.87
N LYS A 28 2.32 -9.82 -10.09
CA LYS A 28 1.05 -9.14 -10.33
C LYS A 28 -0.09 -9.91 -9.63
N PRO A 29 -0.78 -9.31 -8.64
CA PRO A 29 -1.86 -9.97 -7.92
C PRO A 29 -3.08 -10.21 -8.83
N SER A 30 -3.80 -11.29 -8.56
CA SER A 30 -5.05 -11.64 -9.22
C SER A 30 -6.05 -12.25 -8.23
N GLY A 31 -7.30 -11.77 -8.22
CA GLY A 31 -8.33 -12.29 -7.32
C GLY A 31 -9.39 -11.25 -6.95
N LYS A 32 -10.34 -11.64 -6.10
CA LYS A 32 -11.52 -10.82 -5.78
C LYS A 32 -11.14 -9.58 -4.97
N PHE A 33 -10.26 -9.70 -3.98
CA PHE A 33 -9.89 -8.55 -3.16
C PHE A 33 -9.07 -7.54 -3.97
N TYR A 34 -8.22 -8.02 -4.88
CA TYR A 34 -7.50 -7.17 -5.82
C TYR A 34 -8.45 -6.39 -6.76
N GLU A 35 -9.52 -7.04 -7.27
CA GLU A 35 -10.55 -6.34 -8.06
C GLU A 35 -11.24 -5.23 -7.25
N TYR A 36 -11.68 -5.53 -6.02
CA TYR A 36 -12.28 -4.51 -5.15
C TYR A 36 -11.31 -3.37 -4.83
N ARG A 37 -10.06 -3.69 -4.55
CA ARG A 37 -9.01 -2.71 -4.28
C ARG A 37 -8.75 -1.81 -5.49
N LYS A 38 -8.81 -2.35 -6.71
CA LYS A 38 -8.73 -1.53 -7.94
C LYS A 38 -9.90 -0.55 -8.03
N TYR A 39 -11.14 -0.98 -7.80
CA TYR A 39 -12.29 -0.08 -7.86
C TYR A 39 -12.19 1.05 -6.84
N VAL A 40 -11.87 0.72 -5.57
CA VAL A 40 -11.65 1.71 -4.51
C VAL A 40 -10.53 2.68 -4.89
N SER A 41 -9.42 2.16 -5.41
CA SER A 41 -8.27 2.98 -5.80
C SER A 41 -8.58 3.91 -6.97
N TYR A 42 -9.31 3.45 -7.99
CA TYR A 42 -9.71 4.30 -9.11
C TYR A 42 -10.69 5.38 -8.68
N PHE A 43 -11.63 5.05 -7.80
CA PHE A 43 -12.54 6.04 -7.22
C PHE A 43 -11.75 7.12 -6.46
N LEU A 44 -10.81 6.73 -5.60
CA LEU A 44 -9.98 7.66 -4.83
C LEU A 44 -9.06 8.51 -5.72
N LEU A 45 -8.46 7.91 -6.75
CA LEU A 45 -7.63 8.65 -7.72
C LEU A 45 -8.47 9.62 -8.55
N ALA A 46 -9.65 9.20 -9.02
CA ALA A 46 -10.57 10.07 -9.75
C ALA A 46 -11.02 11.23 -8.86
N PHE A 47 -11.36 10.97 -7.61
CA PHE A 47 -11.69 12.00 -6.62
C PHE A 47 -10.50 12.95 -6.41
N LEU A 48 -9.30 12.44 -6.17
CA LEU A 48 -8.10 13.25 -5.92
C LEU A 48 -7.75 14.13 -7.13
N PHE A 49 -7.93 13.63 -8.35
CA PHE A 49 -7.63 14.40 -9.56
C PHE A 49 -8.75 15.37 -9.96
N ALA A 50 -10.02 15.05 -9.67
CA ALA A 50 -11.15 15.91 -10.03
C ALA A 50 -11.42 17.00 -8.98
N ALA A 51 -11.21 16.72 -7.69
CA ALA A 51 -11.55 17.62 -6.59
C ALA A 51 -10.97 19.05 -6.68
N PRO A 52 -9.74 19.31 -7.17
CA PRO A 52 -9.27 20.70 -7.26
C PRO A 52 -9.91 21.47 -8.44
N PHE A 53 -10.51 20.78 -9.42
CA PHE A 53 -11.14 21.41 -10.59
C PHE A 53 -12.65 21.59 -10.44
N ILE A 54 -13.27 20.84 -9.52
CA ILE A 54 -14.70 21.00 -9.21
C ILE A 54 -14.88 22.25 -8.36
N LYS A 55 -15.83 23.10 -8.76
CA LYS A 55 -16.25 24.28 -7.99
C LYS A 55 -17.71 24.16 -7.59
N ILE A 56 -18.01 24.51 -6.35
CA ILE A 56 -19.36 24.56 -5.81
C ILE A 56 -19.57 25.99 -5.28
N ASN A 57 -20.64 26.65 -5.72
CA ASN A 57 -20.98 28.03 -5.32
C ASN A 57 -19.83 29.05 -5.56
N GLY A 58 -19.07 28.88 -6.65
CA GLY A 58 -17.94 29.75 -7.00
C GLY A 58 -16.65 29.48 -6.20
N ASN A 59 -16.68 28.59 -5.20
CA ASN A 59 -15.50 28.17 -4.44
C ASN A 59 -15.00 26.81 -4.93
N GLN A 60 -13.67 26.66 -5.01
CA GLN A 60 -13.04 25.37 -5.29
C GLN A 60 -13.40 24.35 -4.20
N PHE A 61 -13.70 23.12 -4.61
CA PHE A 61 -14.20 22.07 -3.72
C PHE A 61 -13.20 21.73 -2.60
N LEU A 62 -11.91 21.63 -2.92
CA LEU A 62 -10.82 21.54 -1.95
C LEU A 62 -9.71 22.53 -2.32
N LEU A 63 -9.49 23.52 -1.45
CA LEU A 63 -8.41 24.51 -1.57
C LEU A 63 -7.73 24.66 -0.21
N PHE A 64 -6.42 24.48 -0.17
CA PHE A 64 -5.58 24.64 1.02
C PHE A 64 -4.55 25.73 0.78
N ASN A 65 -5.01 26.96 0.55
CA ASN A 65 -4.13 28.08 0.27
C ASN A 65 -3.57 28.65 1.58
N VAL A 66 -2.40 28.13 1.97
CA VAL A 66 -1.69 28.55 3.17
C VAL A 66 -1.13 29.98 3.02
N LEU A 67 -0.74 30.38 1.81
CA LEU A 67 -0.14 31.69 1.53
C LEU A 67 -1.16 32.83 1.75
N GLU A 68 -2.38 32.65 1.24
CA GLU A 68 -3.47 33.63 1.36
C GLU A 68 -4.37 33.36 2.57
N ARG A 69 -4.07 32.33 3.37
CA ARG A 69 -4.87 31.87 4.53
C ARG A 69 -6.34 31.62 4.17
N ARG A 70 -6.58 31.10 2.96
CA ARG A 70 -7.92 30.78 2.45
C ARG A 70 -8.04 29.27 2.30
N PHE A 71 -8.93 28.68 3.09
CA PHE A 71 -9.21 27.26 3.06
C PHE A 71 -10.64 27.04 2.59
N ASN A 72 -10.83 26.28 1.52
CA ASN A 72 -12.16 25.83 1.11
C ASN A 72 -12.21 24.31 1.31
N ILE A 73 -13.14 23.83 2.13
CA ILE A 73 -13.36 22.40 2.35
C ILE A 73 -14.80 22.07 1.96
N PHE A 74 -14.98 21.13 1.04
CA PHE A 74 -16.27 20.77 0.44
C PHE A 74 -17.02 21.97 -0.19
N GLY A 75 -16.28 22.95 -0.72
CA GLY A 75 -16.83 24.17 -1.31
C GLY A 75 -17.27 25.25 -0.32
N PHE A 76 -17.16 25.00 1.00
CA PHE A 76 -17.39 26.01 2.02
C PHE A 76 -16.09 26.76 2.34
N PRO A 77 -16.07 28.11 2.26
CA PRO A 77 -14.92 28.90 2.63
C PRO A 77 -14.83 28.97 4.16
N PHE A 78 -13.71 28.49 4.71
CA PHE A 78 -13.37 28.60 6.12
C PHE A 78 -12.57 29.87 6.34
N TRP A 79 -13.11 30.77 7.16
CA TRP A 79 -12.41 31.97 7.59
C TRP A 79 -11.56 31.69 8.83
N PRO A 80 -10.52 32.49 9.13
CA PRO A 80 -9.69 32.30 10.32
C PRO A 80 -10.47 32.28 11.64
N GLN A 81 -11.64 32.94 11.71
CA GLN A 81 -12.53 32.92 12.88
C GLN A 81 -13.14 31.54 13.11
N ASP A 82 -13.36 30.76 12.06
CA ASP A 82 -13.94 29.41 12.10
C ASP A 82 -12.86 28.32 12.30
N PHE A 83 -11.62 28.72 12.57
CA PHE A 83 -10.50 27.78 12.73
C PHE A 83 -10.73 26.78 13.87
N TYR A 84 -11.50 27.13 14.90
CA TYR A 84 -11.87 26.20 15.97
C TYR A 84 -12.71 25.02 15.47
N LEU A 85 -13.59 25.22 14.47
CA LEU A 85 -14.36 24.14 13.84
C LEU A 85 -13.43 23.17 13.11
N PHE A 86 -12.42 23.72 12.40
CA PHE A 86 -11.39 22.91 11.76
C PHE A 86 -10.60 22.08 12.77
N VAL A 87 -10.20 22.67 13.91
CA VAL A 87 -9.47 21.96 14.98
C VAL A 87 -10.34 20.84 15.59
N ILE A 88 -11.61 21.11 15.92
CA ILE A 88 -12.53 20.09 16.46
C ILE A 88 -12.71 18.94 15.46
N MET A 89 -12.93 19.26 14.18
CA MET A 89 -13.04 18.26 13.11
C MET A 89 -11.75 17.42 12.99
N MET A 90 -10.58 18.05 13.10
CA MET A 90 -9.30 17.36 13.07
C MET A 90 -9.12 16.42 14.27
N ILE A 91 -9.49 16.86 15.48
CA ILE A 91 -9.42 16.03 16.69
C ILE A 91 -10.34 14.81 16.56
N ILE A 92 -11.60 15.01 16.15
CA ILE A 92 -12.55 13.92 15.92
C ILE A 92 -11.99 12.96 14.86
N GLY A 93 -11.44 13.48 13.77
CA GLY A 93 -10.84 12.68 12.71
C GLY A 93 -9.64 11.84 13.18
N VAL A 94 -8.72 12.43 13.96
CA VAL A 94 -7.57 11.72 14.51
C VAL A 94 -8.02 10.62 15.48
N VAL A 95 -8.95 10.94 16.39
CA VAL A 95 -9.51 9.98 17.35
C VAL A 95 -10.19 8.82 16.62
N PHE A 96 -11.00 9.12 15.61
CA PHE A 96 -11.63 8.12 14.76
C PHE A 96 -10.60 7.21 14.06
N ILE A 97 -9.55 7.80 13.47
CA ILE A 97 -8.50 7.02 12.79
C ILE A 97 -7.75 6.12 13.78
N ILE A 98 -7.47 6.59 15.00
CA ILE A 98 -6.82 5.80 16.06
C ILE A 98 -7.70 4.61 16.44
N PHE A 99 -9.00 4.83 16.70
CA PHE A 99 -9.94 3.77 17.04
C PHE A 99 -10.12 2.76 15.91
N PHE A 100 -10.31 3.25 14.68
CA PHE A 100 -10.40 2.42 13.49
C PHE A 100 -9.13 1.56 13.32
N THR A 101 -7.95 2.15 13.54
CA THR A 101 -6.66 1.44 13.50
C THR A 101 -6.56 0.37 14.58
N ALA A 102 -6.99 0.64 15.81
CA ALA A 102 -6.93 -0.34 16.88
C ALA A 102 -7.80 -1.58 16.57
N ALA A 103 -8.94 -1.38 15.90
CA ALA A 103 -9.85 -2.46 15.52
C ALA A 103 -9.42 -3.22 14.25
N PHE A 104 -9.06 -2.50 13.19
CA PHE A 104 -8.85 -3.03 11.83
C PHE A 104 -7.39 -3.01 11.37
N GLY A 105 -6.49 -2.65 12.29
CA GLY A 105 -5.06 -2.57 12.05
C GLY A 105 -4.70 -1.67 10.88
N ARG A 106 -3.90 -2.22 9.96
CA ARG A 106 -3.28 -1.46 8.86
C ARG A 106 -4.10 -1.50 7.56
N ILE A 107 -5.40 -1.81 7.60
CA ILE A 107 -6.25 -1.83 6.39
C ILE A 107 -6.22 -0.50 5.65
N PHE A 108 -6.18 0.62 6.37
CA PHE A 108 -6.02 1.95 5.75
C PHE A 108 -4.76 2.04 4.87
N CYS A 109 -3.62 1.54 5.36
CA CYS A 109 -2.36 1.54 4.62
C CYS A 109 -2.46 0.74 3.30
N GLY A 110 -3.17 -0.39 3.31
CA GLY A 110 -3.33 -1.22 2.12
C GLY A 110 -4.33 -0.67 1.10
N TRP A 111 -5.43 -0.07 1.56
CA TRP A 111 -6.60 0.20 0.73
C TRP A 111 -6.82 1.67 0.36
N ILE A 112 -6.43 2.59 1.24
CA ILE A 112 -6.78 4.02 1.12
C ILE A 112 -5.54 4.91 1.02
N CYS A 113 -4.42 4.50 1.65
CA CYS A 113 -3.21 5.30 1.70
C CYS A 113 -2.73 5.75 0.31
N PRO A 114 -2.58 7.07 0.07
CA PRO A 114 -2.17 7.60 -1.23
C PRO A 114 -0.84 7.01 -1.72
N GLN A 115 0.14 6.85 -0.81
CA GLN A 115 1.45 6.29 -1.14
C GLN A 115 1.32 4.90 -1.76
N THR A 116 0.50 4.04 -1.15
CA THR A 116 0.31 2.67 -1.63
C THR A 116 -0.55 2.63 -2.89
N ILE A 117 -1.59 3.46 -3.00
CA ILE A 117 -2.43 3.54 -4.20
C ILE A 117 -1.61 3.97 -5.42
N PHE A 118 -0.82 5.04 -5.31
CA PHE A 118 0.04 5.49 -6.40
C PHE A 118 1.05 4.40 -6.78
N MET A 119 1.72 3.81 -5.78
CA MET A 119 2.74 2.79 -6.03
C MET A 119 2.15 1.55 -6.73
N GLU A 120 1.06 0.99 -6.21
CA GLU A 120 0.48 -0.26 -6.72
C GLU A 120 -0.34 -0.07 -8.01
N MET A 121 -1.17 0.98 -8.07
CA MET A 121 -2.19 1.13 -9.12
C MET A 121 -1.72 1.99 -10.30
N VAL A 122 -0.70 2.82 -10.09
CA VAL A 122 -0.12 3.66 -11.15
C VAL A 122 1.25 3.15 -11.54
N PHE A 123 2.25 3.33 -10.68
CA PHE A 123 3.66 3.09 -11.03
C PHE A 123 3.96 1.61 -11.32
N ARG A 124 3.48 0.69 -10.48
CA ARG A 124 3.75 -0.74 -10.65
C ARG A 124 3.00 -1.34 -11.83
N ARG A 125 1.81 -0.84 -12.19
CA ARG A 125 1.09 -1.29 -13.39
C ARG A 125 1.82 -0.90 -14.67
N ILE A 126 2.39 0.29 -14.70
CA ILE A 126 3.25 0.74 -15.80
C ILE A 126 4.51 -0.13 -15.86
N GLU A 127 5.11 -0.45 -14.72
CA GLU A 127 6.26 -1.36 -14.67
C GLU A 127 5.91 -2.76 -15.18
N TYR A 128 4.75 -3.31 -14.81
CA TYR A 128 4.26 -4.59 -15.36
C TYR A 128 4.00 -4.53 -16.86
N TRP A 129 3.58 -3.37 -17.39
CA TRP A 129 3.35 -3.18 -18.82
C TRP A 129 4.67 -3.13 -19.62
N ILE A 130 5.71 -2.49 -19.07
CA ILE A 130 7.01 -2.30 -19.77
C ILE A 130 7.96 -3.49 -19.56
N GLU A 131 8.13 -3.92 -18.30
CA GLU A 131 9.14 -4.91 -17.90
C GLU A 131 8.55 -6.32 -17.71
N GLY A 132 7.22 -6.44 -17.63
CA GLY A 132 6.51 -7.69 -17.41
C GLY A 132 6.37 -8.03 -15.93
N ASP A 133 5.93 -9.26 -15.65
CA ASP A 133 5.73 -9.77 -14.29
C ASP A 133 7.07 -10.12 -13.59
N ARG A 134 7.02 -10.48 -12.30
CA ARG A 134 8.18 -10.75 -11.41
C ARG A 134 9.37 -11.45 -12.08
N ASN A 135 9.14 -12.58 -12.78
CA ASN A 135 10.23 -13.36 -13.38
C ASN A 135 10.93 -12.61 -14.52
N LYS A 136 10.18 -11.86 -15.33
CA LYS A 136 10.74 -11.03 -16.41
C LYS A 136 11.51 -9.84 -15.84
N GLN A 137 11.00 -9.20 -14.79
CA GLN A 137 11.69 -8.11 -14.09
C GLN A 137 13.02 -8.57 -13.49
N ARG A 138 13.03 -9.70 -12.76
CA ARG A 138 14.26 -10.26 -12.19
C ARG A 138 15.28 -10.61 -13.27
N LYS A 139 14.83 -11.24 -14.37
CA LYS A 139 15.71 -11.57 -15.51
C LYS A 139 16.29 -10.31 -16.15
N LEU A 140 15.47 -9.28 -16.36
CA LEU A 140 15.90 -8.00 -16.93
C LEU A 140 16.90 -7.28 -16.02
N ASP A 141 16.72 -7.39 -14.70
CA ASP A 141 17.63 -6.79 -13.72
C ASP A 141 18.99 -7.47 -13.72
N SER A 142 19.04 -8.81 -13.79
CA SER A 142 20.28 -9.59 -13.85
C SER A 142 20.98 -9.57 -15.22
N GLN A 143 20.28 -9.19 -16.28
CA GLN A 143 20.83 -9.13 -17.64
C GLN A 143 21.85 -7.99 -17.79
N GLU A 144 22.86 -8.18 -18.64
CA GLU A 144 23.79 -7.10 -19.03
C GLU A 144 23.06 -5.93 -19.71
N TRP A 145 23.69 -4.75 -19.70
CA TRP A 145 23.14 -3.56 -20.34
C TRP A 145 23.15 -3.70 -21.86
N ASN A 146 22.06 -4.24 -22.40
CA ASN A 146 21.81 -4.30 -23.84
C ASN A 146 20.81 -3.22 -24.30
N ALA A 147 20.66 -3.05 -25.62
CA ALA A 147 19.75 -2.06 -26.20
C ALA A 147 18.29 -2.23 -25.72
N GLU A 148 17.84 -3.48 -25.51
CA GLU A 148 16.50 -3.77 -25.00
C GLU A 148 16.32 -3.27 -23.56
N LYS A 149 17.28 -3.54 -22.67
CA LYS A 149 17.26 -3.11 -21.27
C LYS A 149 17.31 -1.60 -21.15
N ILE A 150 18.18 -0.95 -21.93
CA ILE A 150 18.28 0.51 -21.98
C ILE A 150 16.94 1.12 -22.41
N LYS A 151 16.33 0.60 -23.50
CA LYS A 151 15.03 1.10 -23.99
C LYS A 151 13.92 0.94 -22.95
N LYS A 152 13.81 -0.23 -22.32
CA LYS A 152 12.78 -0.48 -21.29
C LYS A 152 12.97 0.41 -20.07
N ARG A 153 14.19 0.54 -19.56
CA ARG A 153 14.50 1.37 -18.38
C ARG A 153 14.32 2.85 -18.66
N ALA A 154 14.80 3.34 -19.80
CA ALA A 154 14.61 4.72 -20.23
C ALA A 154 13.13 5.06 -20.40
N LEU A 155 12.34 4.17 -21.05
CA LEU A 155 10.90 4.35 -21.20
C LEU A 155 10.20 4.38 -19.83
N LYS A 156 10.57 3.49 -18.91
CA LYS A 156 10.03 3.47 -17.54
C LYS A 156 10.30 4.79 -16.82
N TRP A 157 11.55 5.23 -16.78
CA TRP A 157 11.95 6.48 -16.12
C TRP A 157 11.29 7.71 -16.74
N PHE A 158 11.19 7.76 -18.06
CA PHE A 158 10.52 8.85 -18.76
C PHE A 158 9.03 8.92 -18.42
N ILE A 159 8.31 7.80 -18.46
CA ILE A 159 6.88 7.76 -18.09
C ILE A 159 6.69 8.12 -16.61
N PHE A 160 7.55 7.63 -15.73
CA PHE A 160 7.50 7.96 -14.30
C PHE A 160 7.71 9.46 -14.07
N LEU A 161 8.63 10.09 -14.82
CA LEU A 161 8.87 11.52 -14.74
C LEU A 161 7.65 12.33 -15.18
N ILE A 162 7.05 11.98 -16.33
CA ILE A 162 5.83 12.63 -16.84
C ILE A 162 4.70 12.53 -15.82
N ILE A 163 4.44 11.34 -15.29
CA ILE A 163 3.36 11.12 -14.32
C ILE A 163 3.62 11.87 -13.02
N SER A 164 4.87 11.88 -12.54
CA SER A 164 5.25 12.63 -11.34
C SER A 164 5.03 14.12 -11.54
N PHE A 165 5.37 14.65 -12.72
CA PHE A 165 5.13 16.06 -13.07
C PHE A 165 3.64 16.39 -13.14
N LEU A 166 2.82 15.53 -13.75
CA LEU A 166 1.37 15.72 -13.80
C LEU A 166 0.75 15.72 -12.40
N ILE A 167 1.14 14.76 -11.55
CA ILE A 167 0.65 14.69 -10.17
C ILE A 167 1.10 15.92 -9.38
N ALA A 168 2.36 16.36 -9.53
CA ALA A 168 2.86 17.58 -8.89
C ALA A 168 2.04 18.82 -9.25
N ASN A 169 1.65 18.97 -10.52
CA ASN A 169 0.77 20.06 -10.96
C ASN A 169 -0.61 19.98 -10.28
N ILE A 170 -1.20 18.79 -10.18
CA ILE A 170 -2.50 18.62 -9.52
C ILE A 170 -2.39 18.97 -8.03
N PHE A 171 -1.34 18.52 -7.34
CA PHE A 171 -1.09 18.94 -5.95
C PHE A 171 -0.91 20.45 -5.82
N LEU A 172 -0.25 21.10 -6.79
CA LEU A 172 -0.14 22.55 -6.81
C LEU A 172 -1.53 23.22 -6.96
N ALA A 173 -2.45 22.65 -7.74
CA ALA A 173 -3.83 23.13 -7.85
C ALA A 173 -4.58 23.14 -6.50
N TYR A 174 -4.24 22.24 -5.58
CA TYR A 174 -4.78 22.26 -4.21
C TYR A 174 -4.23 23.42 -3.37
N LEU A 175 -3.02 23.92 -3.66
CA LEU A 175 -2.39 24.99 -2.90
C LEU A 175 -2.73 26.38 -3.44
N ILE A 176 -2.54 26.61 -4.74
CA ILE A 176 -2.73 27.94 -5.36
C ILE A 176 -4.10 28.12 -6.02
N GLY A 177 -4.86 27.03 -6.18
CA GLY A 177 -6.13 27.00 -6.89
C GLY A 177 -5.99 26.58 -8.36
N SER A 178 -7.03 25.95 -8.89
CA SER A 178 -7.04 25.44 -10.28
C SER A 178 -7.02 26.54 -11.32
N ASP A 179 -7.69 27.66 -11.09
CA ASP A 179 -7.70 28.79 -12.04
C ASP A 179 -6.32 29.42 -12.22
N LYS A 180 -5.62 29.68 -11.11
CA LYS A 180 -4.26 30.24 -11.13
C LYS A 180 -3.27 29.27 -11.75
N LEU A 181 -3.43 27.97 -11.48
CA LEU A 181 -2.59 26.96 -12.12
C LEU A 181 -2.81 26.94 -13.63
N LEU A 182 -4.07 26.97 -14.08
CA LEU A 182 -4.40 26.97 -15.51
C LEU A 182 -3.84 28.22 -16.21
N SER A 183 -3.93 29.39 -15.58
CA SER A 183 -3.32 30.61 -16.13
C SER A 183 -1.80 30.49 -16.23
N TYR A 184 -1.13 29.96 -15.20
CA TYR A 184 0.32 29.75 -15.21
C TYR A 184 0.80 28.73 -16.23
N ILE A 185 -0.04 27.76 -16.61
CA ILE A 185 0.27 26.79 -17.68
C ILE A 185 0.14 27.45 -19.06
N THR A 186 -0.81 28.38 -19.24
CA THR A 186 -1.01 29.08 -20.52
C THR A 186 -0.09 30.28 -20.73
N GLU A 187 0.38 30.89 -19.65
CA GLU A 187 1.31 32.02 -19.66
C GLU A 187 2.77 31.54 -19.80
N ASN A 188 3.70 32.48 -20.01
CA ASN A 188 5.11 32.12 -20.14
C ASN A 188 5.66 31.62 -18.79
N PRO A 189 6.23 30.39 -18.71
CA PRO A 189 6.71 29.83 -17.45
C PRO A 189 7.79 30.68 -16.75
N LEU A 190 8.50 31.51 -17.51
CA LEU A 190 9.55 32.39 -17.01
C LEU A 190 9.01 33.58 -16.20
N ASP A 191 7.73 33.92 -16.34
CA ASP A 191 7.10 35.00 -15.57
C ASP A 191 6.67 34.53 -14.17
N HIS A 192 6.60 33.21 -13.97
CA HIS A 192 6.11 32.56 -12.74
C HIS A 192 7.19 31.70 -12.06
N LEU A 193 8.44 32.18 -12.04
CA LEU A 193 9.58 31.47 -11.42
C LEU A 193 9.31 31.08 -9.96
N GLY A 194 8.55 31.91 -9.23
CA GLY A 194 8.17 31.67 -7.84
C GLY A 194 7.35 30.38 -7.64
N THR A 195 6.55 29.96 -8.62
CA THR A 195 5.80 28.69 -8.58
C THR A 195 6.49 27.57 -9.34
N LEU A 196 7.27 27.90 -10.38
CA LEU A 196 8.01 26.91 -11.16
C LEU A 196 9.08 26.19 -10.33
N PHE A 197 9.81 26.90 -9.47
CA PHE A 197 10.85 26.30 -8.64
C PHE A 197 10.30 25.28 -7.62
N PRO A 198 9.27 25.60 -6.81
CA PRO A 198 8.59 24.61 -5.97
C PRO A 198 8.02 23.43 -6.76
N LEU A 199 7.46 23.66 -7.95
CA LEU A 199 6.93 22.59 -8.81
C LEU A 199 8.01 21.61 -9.23
N ILE A 200 9.18 22.10 -9.66
CA ILE A 200 10.32 21.24 -10.06
C ILE A 200 10.82 20.44 -8.86
N ILE A 201 10.99 21.07 -7.70
CA ILE A 201 11.42 20.38 -6.48
C ILE A 201 10.41 19.30 -6.09
N PHE A 202 9.12 19.64 -6.04
CA PHE A 202 8.08 18.69 -5.67
C PHE A 202 8.01 17.53 -6.67
N THR A 203 8.13 17.81 -7.96
CA THR A 203 8.22 16.79 -9.01
C THR A 203 9.44 15.89 -8.81
N ALA A 204 10.61 16.45 -8.53
CA ALA A 204 11.85 15.69 -8.32
C ALA A 204 11.78 14.79 -7.08
N VAL A 205 11.24 15.31 -5.97
CA VAL A 205 11.02 14.55 -4.74
C VAL A 205 10.00 13.43 -4.98
N PHE A 206 8.86 13.75 -5.60
CA PHE A 206 7.83 12.76 -5.92
C PHE A 206 8.37 11.67 -6.85
N TYR A 207 9.10 12.05 -7.89
CA TYR A 207 9.77 11.14 -8.80
C TYR A 207 10.76 10.23 -8.07
N PHE A 208 11.62 10.80 -7.21
CA PHE A 208 12.56 10.01 -6.39
C PHE A 208 11.82 9.01 -5.49
N VAL A 209 10.72 9.44 -4.86
CA VAL A 209 9.91 8.61 -3.98
C VAL A 209 9.34 7.41 -4.73
N PHE A 210 8.79 7.55 -5.94
CA PHE A 210 8.16 6.44 -6.66
C PHE A 210 9.09 5.66 -7.60
N ALA A 211 10.14 6.29 -8.11
CA ALA A 211 11.13 5.63 -8.97
C ALA A 211 12.17 4.85 -8.16
N TRP A 212 12.62 5.39 -7.03
CA TRP A 212 13.68 4.79 -6.23
C TRP A 212 13.23 4.39 -4.83
N PHE A 213 12.67 5.27 -4.00
CA PHE A 213 12.42 4.97 -2.58
C PHE A 213 11.31 3.93 -2.35
N ARG A 214 10.21 4.01 -3.10
CA ARG A 214 9.11 3.05 -3.21
C ARG A 214 8.53 2.63 -1.86
N GLU A 215 8.48 1.32 -1.59
CA GLU A 215 7.98 0.71 -0.35
C GLU A 215 8.75 1.14 0.91
N GLN A 216 9.97 1.66 0.77
CA GLN A 216 10.75 2.18 1.90
C GLN A 216 10.06 3.36 2.59
N VAL A 217 9.18 4.11 1.89
CA VAL A 217 8.37 5.15 2.54
C VAL A 217 7.56 4.54 3.66
N CYS A 218 6.85 3.45 3.39
CA CYS A 218 5.95 2.85 4.36
C CYS A 218 6.69 2.13 5.49
N ILE A 219 7.87 1.58 5.22
CA ILE A 219 8.65 0.78 6.19
C ILE A 219 9.51 1.68 7.08
N ILE A 220 10.19 2.69 6.50
CA ILE A 220 11.20 3.50 7.17
C ILE A 220 10.66 4.88 7.53
N ALA A 221 10.11 5.60 6.56
CA ALA A 221 9.80 7.03 6.71
C ALA A 221 8.42 7.31 7.32
N CYS A 222 7.47 6.40 7.20
CA CYS A 222 6.09 6.60 7.62
C CYS A 222 5.94 6.46 9.15
N PRO A 223 5.72 7.55 9.89
CA PRO A 223 5.51 7.46 11.34
C PRO A 223 4.19 6.77 11.67
N TYR A 224 3.18 6.92 10.80
CA TYR A 224 1.87 6.33 10.97
C TYR A 224 1.95 4.81 11.02
N GLY A 225 2.62 4.16 10.05
CA GLY A 225 2.77 2.70 10.06
C GLY A 225 3.36 2.18 11.37
N ARG A 226 4.44 2.81 11.86
CA ARG A 226 5.08 2.44 13.13
C ARG A 226 4.13 2.62 14.32
N LEU A 227 3.44 3.76 14.42
CA LEU A 227 2.46 4.00 15.47
C LEU A 227 1.31 2.99 15.43
N GLN A 228 0.78 2.69 14.25
CA GLN A 228 -0.29 1.70 14.10
C GLN A 228 0.11 0.33 14.65
N SER A 229 1.37 -0.08 14.49
CA SER A 229 1.84 -1.37 15.00
C SER A 229 1.92 -1.47 16.51
N VAL A 230 2.16 -0.36 17.21
CA VAL A 230 2.15 -0.32 18.68
C VAL A 230 0.72 -0.39 19.22
N LEU A 231 -0.26 0.04 18.43
CA LEU A 231 -1.69 0.00 18.77
C LEU A 231 -2.37 -1.34 18.47
N LEU A 232 -1.68 -2.27 17.82
CA LEU A 232 -2.21 -3.61 17.56
C LEU A 232 -2.18 -4.45 18.84
N ASP A 233 -3.27 -5.18 19.05
CA ASP A 233 -3.42 -6.16 20.14
C ASP A 233 -3.83 -7.51 19.53
N ASN A 234 -3.81 -8.59 20.31
CA ASN A 234 -4.15 -9.96 19.85
C ASN A 234 -5.60 -10.09 19.34
N LYS A 235 -6.43 -9.07 19.58
CA LYS A 235 -7.83 -8.97 19.15
C LYS A 235 -8.04 -8.08 17.93
N SER A 236 -6.99 -7.38 17.47
CA SER A 236 -7.08 -6.55 16.27
C SER A 236 -7.22 -7.43 15.03
N ILE A 237 -8.12 -7.06 14.13
CA ILE A 237 -8.29 -7.80 12.87
C ILE A 237 -7.15 -7.41 11.93
N VAL A 238 -6.34 -8.38 11.54
CA VAL A 238 -5.26 -8.19 10.57
C VAL A 238 -5.35 -9.24 9.47
N VAL A 239 -4.57 -9.05 8.40
CA VAL A 239 -4.38 -10.13 7.42
C VAL A 239 -3.38 -11.10 8.05
N ALA A 240 -3.84 -12.29 8.42
CA ALA A 240 -3.06 -13.28 9.14
C ALA A 240 -3.08 -14.64 8.44
N TYR A 241 -2.00 -15.38 8.60
CA TYR A 241 -1.87 -16.78 8.21
C TYR A 241 -2.33 -17.67 9.36
N ASP A 242 -3.28 -18.57 9.08
CA ASP A 242 -3.78 -19.55 10.05
C ASP A 242 -2.71 -20.63 10.26
N HIS A 243 -1.78 -20.35 11.17
CA HIS A 243 -0.64 -21.24 11.46
C HIS A 243 -1.08 -22.58 12.03
N LYS A 244 -2.19 -22.64 12.78
CA LYS A 244 -2.74 -23.89 13.31
C LYS A 244 -3.24 -24.83 12.21
N ARG A 245 -3.87 -24.27 11.19
CA ARG A 245 -4.32 -25.03 10.01
C ARG A 245 -3.19 -25.29 9.02
N GLY A 246 -2.31 -24.31 8.83
CA GLY A 246 -1.31 -24.32 7.77
C GLY A 246 -0.07 -25.17 8.06
N GLU A 247 0.40 -25.20 9.31
CA GLU A 247 1.58 -25.97 9.69
C GLU A 247 1.23 -27.43 10.02
N GLY A 248 0.10 -27.69 10.69
CA GLY A 248 -0.26 -29.05 11.15
C GLY A 248 0.69 -29.57 12.23
N GLU A 249 0.70 -30.89 12.47
CA GLU A 249 1.55 -31.53 13.49
C GLU A 249 2.98 -31.77 12.96
N ASN A 250 3.08 -32.24 11.71
CA ASN A 250 4.35 -32.60 11.06
C ASN A 250 4.89 -31.48 10.13
N GLY A 251 4.37 -30.25 10.27
CA GLY A 251 4.82 -29.08 9.53
C GLY A 251 4.36 -29.01 8.07
N ARG A 252 4.80 -27.94 7.41
CA ARG A 252 4.58 -27.67 5.97
C ARG A 252 5.28 -28.69 5.08
N LYS A 253 4.60 -29.11 4.01
CA LYS A 253 5.17 -29.96 2.97
C LYS A 253 4.71 -29.55 1.57
N LYS A 254 5.54 -29.75 0.55
CA LYS A 254 5.14 -29.54 -0.85
C LYS A 254 4.00 -30.49 -1.25
N PHE A 255 3.07 -30.01 -2.06
CA PHE A 255 1.92 -30.81 -2.49
C PHE A 255 2.35 -32.01 -3.35
N ARG A 256 1.77 -33.19 -3.07
CA ARG A 256 1.93 -34.43 -3.86
C ARG A 256 0.55 -35.06 -4.05
N LYS A 257 0.20 -35.44 -5.28
CA LYS A 257 -1.15 -35.91 -5.65
C LYS A 257 -1.53 -37.28 -5.06
N ASN A 258 -0.56 -38.14 -4.82
CA ASN A 258 -0.78 -39.52 -4.37
C ASN A 258 -0.50 -39.68 -2.86
N GLU A 259 -0.74 -38.63 -2.08
CA GLU A 259 -0.40 -38.59 -0.67
C GLU A 259 -1.62 -38.11 0.13
N ASP A 260 -2.06 -38.92 1.09
CA ASP A 260 -3.04 -38.46 2.08
C ASP A 260 -2.32 -37.58 3.11
N ARG A 261 -2.41 -36.28 2.86
CA ARG A 261 -1.75 -35.24 3.64
C ARG A 261 -2.29 -35.16 5.07
N ALA A 262 -3.59 -35.39 5.25
CA ALA A 262 -4.23 -35.35 6.55
C ALA A 262 -3.79 -36.56 7.39
N ALA A 263 -3.73 -37.75 6.78
CA ALA A 263 -3.23 -38.96 7.45
C ALA A 263 -1.76 -38.84 7.88
N LEU A 264 -0.96 -38.07 7.14
CA LEU A 264 0.45 -37.81 7.47
C LEU A 264 0.67 -36.61 8.40
N GLY A 265 -0.40 -35.98 8.90
CA GLY A 265 -0.32 -34.88 9.87
C GLY A 265 0.27 -33.58 9.32
N HIS A 266 0.34 -33.42 8.00
CA HIS A 266 0.84 -32.19 7.36
C HIS A 266 -0.27 -31.14 7.25
N GLY A 267 0.02 -29.89 7.59
CA GLY A 267 -0.96 -28.80 7.49
C GLY A 267 -1.27 -28.38 6.06
N ASP A 268 -2.31 -27.56 5.89
CA ASP A 268 -2.86 -27.17 4.58
C ASP A 268 -1.91 -26.31 3.73
N CYS A 269 -0.87 -25.71 4.31
CA CYS A 269 0.08 -24.90 3.56
C CYS A 269 1.06 -25.78 2.77
N ILE A 270 1.00 -25.68 1.44
CA ILE A 270 1.82 -26.49 0.52
C ILE A 270 3.21 -25.92 0.21
N ASP A 271 3.67 -24.92 0.98
CA ASP A 271 4.99 -24.28 0.80
C ASP A 271 5.28 -23.78 -0.64
N CYS A 272 4.28 -23.20 -1.30
CA CYS A 272 4.37 -22.72 -2.69
C CYS A 272 4.97 -21.31 -2.84
N LEU A 273 5.14 -20.59 -1.72
CA LEU A 273 5.66 -19.21 -1.64
C LEU A 273 4.91 -18.14 -2.46
N GLN A 274 3.71 -18.45 -3.00
CA GLN A 274 2.95 -17.47 -3.78
C GLN A 274 2.56 -16.24 -2.95
N CYS A 275 2.20 -16.43 -1.67
CA CYS A 275 1.90 -15.34 -0.74
C CYS A 275 3.10 -14.40 -0.52
N VAL A 276 4.33 -14.92 -0.55
CA VAL A 276 5.57 -14.13 -0.44
C VAL A 276 5.89 -13.44 -1.76
N HIS A 277 5.67 -14.12 -2.89
CA HIS A 277 5.97 -13.57 -4.21
C HIS A 277 5.07 -12.41 -4.60
N VAL A 278 3.81 -12.40 -4.18
CA VAL A 278 2.86 -11.31 -4.44
C VAL A 278 2.98 -10.16 -3.42
N CYS A 279 3.69 -10.37 -2.31
CA CYS A 279 3.77 -9.38 -1.25
C CYS A 279 4.53 -8.12 -1.71
N PRO A 280 3.90 -6.93 -1.65
CA PRO A 280 4.52 -5.69 -2.14
C PRO A 280 5.71 -5.23 -1.28
N THR A 281 5.77 -5.66 -0.02
CA THR A 281 6.84 -5.36 0.94
C THR A 281 7.81 -6.52 1.12
N GLY A 282 7.62 -7.63 0.41
CA GLY A 282 8.57 -8.76 0.38
C GLY A 282 8.61 -9.62 1.65
N ILE A 283 7.62 -9.49 2.54
CA ILE A 283 7.55 -10.28 3.77
C ILE A 283 7.02 -11.69 3.56
N ASP A 284 7.36 -12.59 4.50
CA ASP A 284 6.76 -13.92 4.62
C ASP A 284 5.70 -13.94 5.72
N ILE A 285 4.44 -13.83 5.30
CA ILE A 285 3.27 -13.80 6.19
C ILE A 285 3.13 -15.04 7.10
N ARG A 286 3.87 -16.13 6.81
CA ARG A 286 3.87 -17.35 7.63
C ARG A 286 4.67 -17.19 8.93
N ASN A 287 5.51 -16.16 9.01
CA ASN A 287 6.28 -15.80 10.22
C ASN A 287 5.46 -14.96 11.21
N GLY A 288 4.15 -14.81 10.98
CA GLY A 288 3.24 -14.05 11.84
C GLY A 288 3.13 -12.59 11.44
N THR A 289 2.60 -11.77 12.35
CA THR A 289 2.35 -10.34 12.11
C THR A 289 3.66 -9.56 12.11
N GLN A 290 4.01 -8.98 10.97
CA GLN A 290 5.24 -8.19 10.77
C GLN A 290 4.94 -6.69 10.59
N LEU A 291 5.88 -5.84 11.01
CA LEU A 291 5.78 -4.38 10.98
C LEU A 291 5.77 -3.80 9.57
N GLU A 292 6.07 -4.58 8.54
CA GLU A 292 6.07 -4.17 7.15
C GLU A 292 4.78 -4.57 6.42
N CYS A 293 3.92 -5.37 7.06
CA CYS A 293 2.63 -5.73 6.47
C CYS A 293 1.74 -4.48 6.37
N VAL A 294 1.13 -4.28 5.20
CA VAL A 294 0.19 -3.17 4.94
C VAL A 294 -1.26 -3.65 4.78
N ASN A 295 -1.57 -4.91 5.12
CA ASN A 295 -2.93 -5.49 5.04
C ASN A 295 -3.62 -5.31 3.66
N CYS A 296 -2.85 -5.39 2.57
CA CYS A 296 -3.32 -5.17 1.21
C CYS A 296 -4.01 -6.37 0.54
N THR A 297 -4.17 -7.49 1.27
CA THR A 297 -4.87 -8.74 0.89
C THR A 297 -4.38 -9.47 -0.37
N ALA A 298 -3.33 -9.00 -1.03
CA ALA A 298 -2.78 -9.67 -2.21
C ALA A 298 -2.38 -11.14 -1.94
N CYS A 299 -1.88 -11.42 -0.74
CA CYS A 299 -1.55 -12.76 -0.30
C CYS A 299 -2.77 -13.67 -0.08
N ILE A 300 -3.95 -13.12 0.27
CA ILE A 300 -5.20 -13.88 0.41
C ILE A 300 -5.61 -14.41 -0.96
N ASP A 301 -5.72 -13.51 -1.94
CA ASP A 301 -6.16 -13.84 -3.29
C ASP A 301 -5.29 -14.94 -3.93
N GLU A 302 -3.97 -14.80 -3.89
CA GLU A 302 -3.06 -15.79 -4.48
C GLU A 302 -3.02 -17.11 -3.70
N CYS A 303 -3.19 -17.07 -2.36
CA CYS A 303 -3.27 -18.28 -1.57
C CYS A 303 -4.57 -19.03 -1.85
N ASP A 304 -5.70 -18.35 -1.90
CA ASP A 304 -7.01 -18.94 -2.19
C ASP A 304 -7.04 -19.54 -3.60
N HIS A 305 -6.45 -18.86 -4.60
CA HIS A 305 -6.31 -19.43 -5.93
C HIS A 305 -5.54 -20.76 -5.93
N ILE A 306 -4.46 -20.87 -5.15
CA ILE A 306 -3.72 -22.12 -5.00
C ILE A 306 -4.56 -23.17 -4.28
N MET A 307 -5.22 -22.83 -3.16
CA MET A 307 -6.06 -23.76 -2.40
C MET A 307 -7.19 -24.33 -3.27
N GLU A 308 -7.84 -23.48 -4.07
CA GLU A 308 -8.84 -23.90 -5.06
C GLU A 308 -8.27 -24.86 -6.10
N SER A 309 -7.08 -24.59 -6.63
CA SER A 309 -6.46 -25.43 -7.67
C SER A 309 -6.13 -26.85 -7.19
N ILE A 310 -5.99 -27.03 -5.88
CA ILE A 310 -5.69 -28.33 -5.23
C ILE A 310 -6.88 -28.88 -4.43
N ASN A 311 -8.07 -28.29 -4.57
CA ASN A 311 -9.30 -28.67 -3.88
C ASN A 311 -9.21 -28.67 -2.33
N LEU A 312 -8.44 -27.74 -1.76
CA LEU A 312 -8.42 -27.49 -0.32
C LEU A 312 -9.31 -26.27 0.03
N PRO A 313 -9.79 -26.16 1.29
CA PRO A 313 -10.64 -25.05 1.67
C PRO A 313 -9.91 -23.70 1.54
N LYS A 314 -10.64 -22.64 1.16
CA LYS A 314 -10.09 -21.27 1.12
C LYS A 314 -9.82 -20.72 2.53
N GLY A 315 -9.21 -19.54 2.63
CA GLY A 315 -9.04 -18.82 3.89
C GLY A 315 -7.93 -19.34 4.79
N LEU A 316 -6.87 -19.91 4.18
CA LEU A 316 -5.62 -20.21 4.89
C LEU A 316 -4.89 -18.93 5.31
N ILE A 317 -4.98 -17.89 4.47
CA ILE A 317 -4.70 -16.50 4.85
C ILE A 317 -6.04 -15.78 4.81
N ARG A 318 -6.41 -15.10 5.88
CA ARG A 318 -7.69 -14.39 5.97
C ARG A 318 -7.58 -13.17 6.89
N TYR A 319 -8.63 -12.35 6.90
CA TYR A 319 -8.82 -11.42 7.98
C TYR A 319 -9.16 -12.19 9.26
N ALA A 320 -8.26 -12.12 10.23
CA ALA A 320 -8.43 -12.76 11.53
C ALA A 320 -7.64 -12.00 12.59
N SER A 321 -8.05 -12.15 13.84
CA SER A 321 -7.22 -11.79 14.99
C SER A 321 -6.37 -12.98 15.45
N GLU A 322 -5.31 -12.74 16.21
CA GLU A 322 -4.47 -13.81 16.77
C GLU A 322 -5.30 -14.71 17.69
N ASP A 323 -6.18 -14.11 18.50
CA ASP A 323 -7.12 -14.81 19.37
C ASP A 323 -8.04 -15.77 18.59
N GLU A 324 -8.50 -15.40 17.39
CA GLU A 324 -9.35 -16.26 16.55
C GLU A 324 -8.59 -17.47 16.00
N ILE A 325 -7.34 -17.27 15.60
CA ILE A 325 -6.50 -18.36 15.10
C ILE A 325 -6.14 -19.29 16.25
N GLU A 326 -5.73 -18.74 17.40
CA GLU A 326 -5.36 -19.53 18.56
C GLU A 326 -6.56 -20.28 19.16
N LYS A 327 -7.70 -19.62 19.36
CA LYS A 327 -8.86 -20.23 20.04
C LYS A 327 -9.78 -20.97 19.07
N LYS A 328 -9.52 -20.93 17.76
CA LYS A 328 -10.40 -21.46 16.69
C LYS A 328 -11.83 -20.91 16.77
N GLU A 329 -12.00 -19.72 17.32
CA GLU A 329 -13.30 -19.08 17.47
C GLU A 329 -13.69 -18.29 16.21
N LYS A 330 -14.99 -18.21 15.94
CA LYS A 330 -15.51 -17.34 14.88
C LYS A 330 -15.43 -15.88 15.32
N PHE A 331 -15.29 -14.99 14.34
CA PHE A 331 -15.28 -13.55 14.54
C PHE A 331 -16.42 -13.07 15.45
N LYS A 332 -16.04 -12.45 16.58
CA LYS A 332 -16.97 -11.78 17.51
C LYS A 332 -16.54 -10.33 17.64
N LEU A 333 -17.46 -9.41 17.32
CA LEU A 333 -17.33 -8.00 17.67
C LEU A 333 -17.26 -7.86 19.19
N THR A 334 -16.04 -7.73 19.70
CA THR A 334 -15.77 -7.63 21.14
C THR A 334 -16.37 -6.31 21.67
N ALA A 335 -16.77 -6.26 22.95
CA ALA A 335 -17.28 -5.03 23.56
C ALA A 335 -16.30 -3.84 23.40
N ARG A 336 -14.99 -4.11 23.41
CA ARG A 336 -13.94 -3.13 23.12
C ARG A 336 -14.02 -2.61 21.67
N MET A 337 -14.30 -3.48 20.69
CA MET A 337 -14.50 -3.11 19.29
C MET A 337 -15.83 -2.41 19.00
N LYS A 338 -16.83 -2.57 19.87
CA LYS A 338 -18.10 -1.84 19.81
C LYS A 338 -18.06 -0.51 20.56
N GLY A 339 -17.14 -0.39 21.53
CA GLY A 339 -16.88 0.83 22.28
C GLY A 339 -15.85 1.75 21.62
N TYR A 340 -15.01 1.21 20.74
CA TYR A 340 -14.34 1.94 19.66
C TYR A 340 -15.36 2.39 18.63
#